data_AF-A0A7Z9PTU4-F1
#
_entry.id   AF-A0A7Z9PTU4-F1
#
_cell.length_a   1.000
_cell.length_b   1.000
_cell.length_c   1.000
_cell.angle_alpha   90.00
_cell.angle_beta   90.00
_cell.angle_gamma   90.00
#
_symmetry.space_group_name_H-M   'P 1'
#
loop_
_entity.id
_entity.type
_entity.pdbx_description
1 polymer ?
#
loop_
_entity_poly.entity_id
_entity_poly.type
_entity_poly.pdbx_seq_one_letter_code
_entity_poly.pdbx_strand_id
1 'polypeptide(L)'
;MKAPASPLNARPFAEFRPTHSPHRFTPTVTARRQALEELQDTEHVPDELIVCFDKTSAGLMESLGDAVVERFGRCSAEESTEVVRLKLAQGSDLADALGGLREFPGVLYAEPNQVFHLSDKDEPGRPNDLHLKLWALNNTANPSADIDALEAWKVTTGSRNGPLIAVIDSGADYRHPDLQANIAVNEGEIPGDGIDNDGNGVVDDYYGFNAFEVTGDPMDGMGHGTHVTGTIAAVGNNDEGMVGVNWQARVLPVKIFHDRGLTTTDAILRGLQYAKDRGATITSNSWGGPSFSQAIHDAFQDFPALHIAAAGNDSKNTDKHASYPANYNLPNIIS
;
A
#
# COMPACT_ATOMS: atom_id res chain seq x y z
N MET A 1 17.21 49.62 -5.21
CA MET A 1 18.19 49.57 -4.09
C MET A 1 17.60 48.74 -2.96
N LYS A 2 18.05 47.49 -2.82
CA LYS A 2 18.26 46.77 -1.56
C LYS A 2 19.04 45.50 -1.95
N ALA A 3 20.25 45.39 -1.42
CA ALA A 3 21.22 44.35 -1.76
C ALA A 3 20.78 42.99 -1.17
N PRO A 4 21.16 41.85 -1.80
CA PRO A 4 21.05 40.55 -1.16
C PRO A 4 22.14 40.40 -0.09
N ALA A 5 21.75 39.92 1.09
CA ALA A 5 22.67 39.63 2.18
C ALA A 5 23.53 38.41 1.84
N SER A 6 24.83 38.54 2.08
CA SER A 6 25.87 37.54 1.81
C SER A 6 25.70 36.25 2.62
N PRO A 7 26.12 35.09 2.09
CA PRO A 7 26.18 33.86 2.84
C PRO A 7 27.29 33.94 3.91
N LEU A 8 26.94 33.57 5.14
CA LEU A 8 27.88 33.40 6.25
C LEU A 8 28.83 32.24 5.95
N ASN A 9 30.14 32.55 5.92
CA ASN A 9 31.23 31.60 5.73
C ASN A 9 31.17 30.46 6.77
N ALA A 10 30.90 29.24 6.30
CA ALA A 10 31.15 28.03 7.07
C ALA A 10 32.67 27.82 7.19
N ARG A 11 33.18 27.74 8.42
CA ARG A 11 34.54 27.27 8.71
C ARG A 11 34.59 25.75 8.52
N PRO A 12 35.72 25.18 8.07
CA PRO A 12 35.81 23.73 7.86
C PRO A 12 35.72 23.01 9.22
N PHE A 13 34.81 22.04 9.30
CA PHE A 13 34.72 21.12 10.43
C PHE A 13 36.00 20.30 10.52
N ALA A 14 36.64 20.32 11.69
CA ALA A 14 37.68 19.36 12.00
C ALA A 14 37.02 17.98 12.11
N GLU A 15 37.52 17.02 11.34
CA GLU A 15 37.14 15.61 11.47
C GLU A 15 37.44 15.14 12.89
N PHE A 16 36.38 14.81 13.64
CA PHE A 16 36.50 14.12 14.91
C PHE A 16 35.98 12.69 14.72
N ARG A 17 36.87 11.71 14.97
CA ARG A 17 36.53 10.28 14.96
C ARG A 17 36.03 9.88 16.35
N PRO A 18 34.80 9.38 16.53
CA PRO A 18 34.40 8.79 17.79
C PRO A 18 35.08 7.44 17.91
N THR A 19 35.98 7.31 18.87
CA THR A 19 36.24 6.02 19.50
C THR A 19 35.00 5.75 20.36
N HIS A 20 34.23 4.69 20.07
CA HIS A 20 33.49 3.81 21.01
C HIS A 20 32.47 2.97 20.21
N SER A 21 32.40 1.67 20.55
CA SER A 21 31.89 0.57 19.73
C SER A 21 30.47 0.68 19.16
N PRO A 22 30.22 0.14 17.94
CA PRO A 22 28.91 0.08 17.26
C PRO A 22 27.90 -0.93 17.86
N HIS A 23 28.04 -1.34 19.12
CA HIS A 23 27.29 -2.47 19.71
C HIS A 23 26.47 -2.14 20.98
N ARG A 24 26.17 -0.86 21.27
CA ARG A 24 25.58 -0.49 22.57
C ARG A 24 24.06 -0.61 22.69
N PHE A 25 23.35 -0.74 21.58
CA PHE A 25 21.89 -0.81 21.55
C PHE A 25 21.44 -1.93 20.62
N THR A 26 21.91 -3.16 20.84
CA THR A 26 21.36 -4.31 20.12
C THR A 26 20.05 -4.71 20.80
N PRO A 27 18.88 -4.39 20.21
CA PRO A 27 17.60 -4.75 20.80
C PRO A 27 17.39 -6.26 20.81
N THR A 28 16.48 -6.73 21.66
CA THR A 28 15.86 -8.03 21.40
C THR A 28 15.14 -8.03 20.05
N VAL A 29 14.98 -9.21 19.45
CA VAL A 29 14.25 -9.37 18.17
C VAL A 29 12.84 -8.78 18.27
N THR A 30 12.20 -8.90 19.44
CA THR A 30 10.86 -8.36 19.68
C THR A 30 10.87 -6.83 19.72
N ALA A 31 11.78 -6.22 20.47
CA ALA A 31 11.89 -4.76 20.54
C ALA A 31 12.26 -4.14 19.18
N ARG A 32 13.14 -4.79 18.42
CA ARG A 32 13.47 -4.36 17.05
C ARG A 32 12.25 -4.41 16.14
N ARG A 33 11.45 -5.47 16.23
CA ARG A 33 10.23 -5.63 15.41
C ARG A 33 9.22 -4.52 15.72
N GLN A 34 8.98 -4.25 17.00
CA GLN A 34 8.08 -3.18 17.43
C GLN A 34 8.58 -1.80 16.97
N ALA A 35 9.88 -1.54 17.09
CA ALA A 35 10.49 -0.31 16.59
C ALA A 35 10.33 -0.17 15.06
N LEU A 36 10.52 -1.25 14.29
CA LEU A 36 10.30 -1.26 12.85
C LEU A 36 8.84 -0.97 12.48
N GLU A 37 7.90 -1.63 13.15
CA GLU A 37 6.46 -1.41 12.92
C GLU A 37 6.09 0.06 13.19
N GLU A 38 6.57 0.65 14.28
CA GLU A 38 6.29 2.05 14.60
C GLU A 38 6.94 3.04 13.64
N LEU A 39 8.19 2.80 13.24
CA LEU A 39 8.90 3.64 12.28
C LEU A 39 8.28 3.57 10.87
N GLN A 40 7.63 2.46 10.53
CA GLN A 40 6.85 2.35 9.30
C GLN A 40 5.52 3.12 9.38
N ASP A 41 4.96 3.25 10.59
CA ASP A 41 3.62 3.79 10.82
C ASP A 41 3.63 5.27 11.22
N THR A 42 4.82 5.84 11.41
CA THR A 42 5.02 7.20 11.92
C THR A 42 5.90 8.00 10.96
N GLU A 43 5.42 9.15 10.49
CA GLU A 43 6.27 10.10 9.77
C GLU A 43 7.24 10.73 10.78
N HIS A 44 8.54 10.64 10.52
CA HIS A 44 9.56 11.07 11.46
C HIS A 44 10.78 11.67 10.76
N VAL A 45 11.52 12.51 11.48
CA VAL A 45 12.77 13.07 11.01
C VAL A 45 13.83 11.96 10.91
N PRO A 46 14.48 11.76 9.75
CA PRO A 46 15.49 10.72 9.59
C PRO A 46 16.63 10.85 10.61
N ASP A 47 17.11 9.71 11.09
CA ASP A 47 18.19 9.59 12.08
C ASP A 47 17.94 10.29 13.42
N GLU A 48 16.71 10.70 13.74
CA GLU A 48 16.40 11.42 14.99
C GLU A 48 15.38 10.72 15.88
N LEU A 49 15.67 10.70 17.19
CA LEU A 49 14.81 10.13 18.24
C LEU A 49 14.55 11.15 19.35
N ILE A 50 13.39 11.05 19.99
CA ILE A 50 13.08 11.73 21.24
C ILE A 50 13.17 10.70 22.36
N VAL A 51 13.97 10.99 23.38
CA VAL A 51 14.24 10.05 24.48
C VAL A 51 14.10 10.73 25.82
N CYS A 52 13.34 10.10 26.71
CA CYS A 52 13.22 10.51 28.09
C CYS A 52 14.08 9.63 29.00
N PHE A 53 14.92 10.30 29.77
CA PHE A 53 15.90 9.71 30.67
C PHE A 53 15.54 10.03 32.13
N ASP A 54 15.77 9.09 33.04
CA ASP A 54 15.79 9.33 34.50
C ASP A 54 17.24 9.47 35.03
N LYS A 55 17.40 9.80 36.32
CA LYS A 55 18.73 9.97 36.96
C LYS A 55 19.65 8.76 36.88
N THR A 56 19.12 7.56 36.75
CA THR A 56 19.92 6.33 36.71
C THR A 56 20.65 6.17 35.37
N SER A 57 20.22 6.93 34.35
CA SER A 57 20.83 6.94 33.02
C SER A 57 21.99 7.91 32.84
N ALA A 58 22.48 8.57 33.92
CA ALA A 58 23.53 9.60 33.82
C ALA A 58 24.78 9.14 33.05
N GLY A 59 25.23 7.90 33.27
CA GLY A 59 26.37 7.33 32.53
C GLY A 59 26.05 7.00 31.06
N LEU A 60 24.79 6.67 30.74
CA LEU A 60 24.36 6.51 29.36
C LEU A 60 24.34 7.87 28.65
N MET A 61 23.74 8.88 29.28
CA MET A 61 23.67 10.25 28.75
C MET A 61 25.06 10.84 28.51
N GLU A 62 26.01 10.63 29.42
CA GLU A 62 27.41 11.01 29.22
C GLU A 62 28.02 10.31 28.00
N SER A 63 27.69 9.03 27.80
CA SER A 63 28.21 8.27 26.68
C SER A 63 27.58 8.56 25.31
N LEU A 64 26.36 9.09 25.30
CA LEU A 64 25.71 9.55 24.06
C LEU A 64 26.39 10.81 23.52
N GLY A 65 26.98 11.63 24.39
CA GLY A 65 27.84 12.77 24.01
C GLY A 65 27.17 13.67 22.97
N ASP A 66 27.86 13.86 21.84
CA ASP A 66 27.43 14.72 20.73
C ASP A 66 26.18 14.22 19.99
N ALA A 67 25.74 12.98 20.22
CA ALA A 67 24.47 12.51 19.69
C ALA A 67 23.28 13.24 20.36
N VAL A 68 23.45 13.76 21.57
CA VAL A 68 22.47 14.63 22.23
C VAL A 68 22.57 16.03 21.63
N VAL A 69 21.69 16.33 20.66
CA VAL A 69 21.71 17.60 19.93
C VAL A 69 20.86 18.68 20.58
N GLU A 70 19.89 18.29 21.40
CA GLU A 70 18.99 19.22 22.08
C GLU A 70 18.42 18.62 23.37
N ARG A 71 18.12 19.50 24.33
CA ARG A 71 17.60 19.14 25.64
C ARG A 71 16.31 19.91 25.89
N PHE A 72 15.30 19.22 26.40
CA PHE A 72 13.98 19.76 26.69
C PHE A 72 13.65 19.61 28.18
N GLY A 73 12.39 19.85 28.54
CA GLY A 73 11.90 19.78 29.90
C GLY A 73 11.87 18.37 30.49
N ARG A 74 11.21 18.27 31.64
CA ARG A 74 10.97 16.99 32.33
C ARG A 74 9.84 16.23 31.66
N CYS A 75 9.94 14.90 31.65
CA CYS A 75 8.93 13.98 31.14
C CYS A 75 8.14 13.28 32.27
N SER A 76 8.54 13.45 33.53
CA SER A 76 7.82 12.95 34.71
C SER A 76 7.76 14.02 35.80
N ALA A 77 6.79 13.88 36.71
CA ALA A 77 6.69 14.69 37.91
C ALA A 77 7.81 14.41 38.92
N GLU A 78 8.57 13.33 38.73
CA GLU A 78 9.74 13.02 39.55
C GLU A 78 10.87 14.04 39.33
N GLU A 79 11.51 14.46 40.42
CA GLU A 79 12.69 15.34 40.35
C GLU A 79 13.92 14.55 39.89
N SER A 80 14.09 14.43 38.56
CA SER A 80 15.36 14.23 37.83
C SER A 80 15.16 13.52 36.47
N THR A 81 14.14 13.90 35.69
CA THR A 81 13.98 13.38 34.32
C THR A 81 14.28 14.46 33.30
N GLU A 82 14.77 14.06 32.13
CA GLU A 82 15.07 14.97 31.03
C GLU A 82 14.68 14.33 29.70
N VAL A 83 14.03 15.12 28.84
CA VAL A 83 13.78 14.72 27.45
C VAL A 83 14.88 15.31 26.58
N VAL A 84 15.43 14.51 25.67
CA VAL A 84 16.46 14.95 24.73
C VAL A 84 16.10 14.57 23.30
N ARG A 85 16.57 15.37 22.35
CA ARG A 85 16.62 14.99 20.94
C ARG A 85 17.97 14.34 20.66
N LEU A 86 17.95 13.10 20.19
CA LEU A 86 19.12 12.40 19.71
C LEU A 86 19.20 12.48 18.20
N LYS A 87 20.39 12.74 17.67
CA LYS A 87 20.72 12.59 16.25
C LYS A 87 21.75 11.49 16.09
N LEU A 88 21.37 10.41 15.44
CA LEU A 88 22.23 9.27 15.19
C LEU A 88 23.26 9.60 14.11
N ALA A 89 24.40 8.90 14.17
CA ALA A 89 25.41 9.02 13.14
C ALA A 89 24.87 8.46 11.81
N GLN A 90 25.25 9.09 10.71
CA GLN A 90 24.83 8.67 9.37
C GLN A 90 25.15 7.18 9.13
N GLY A 91 24.15 6.41 8.71
CA GLY A 91 24.25 4.96 8.49
C GLY A 91 23.97 4.09 9.72
N SER A 92 23.53 4.68 10.83
CA SER A 92 23.00 3.92 11.98
C SER A 92 21.62 3.31 11.63
N ASP A 93 21.31 2.15 12.20
CA ASP A 93 19.97 1.56 12.09
C ASP A 93 19.06 2.19 13.18
N LEU A 94 18.10 2.99 12.73
CA LEU A 94 17.18 3.71 13.60
C LEU A 94 16.29 2.76 14.43
N ALA A 95 15.92 1.59 13.88
CA ALA A 95 15.10 0.61 14.58
C ALA A 95 15.91 -0.13 15.65
N ASP A 96 17.19 -0.41 15.40
CA ASP A 96 18.10 -0.94 16.42
C ASP A 96 18.27 0.04 17.57
N ALA A 97 18.55 1.31 17.25
CA ALA A 97 18.70 2.35 18.26
C ALA A 97 17.41 2.55 19.08
N LEU A 98 16.25 2.67 18.43
CA LEU A 98 14.97 2.85 19.08
C LEU A 98 14.61 1.65 19.98
N GLY A 99 14.72 0.43 19.44
CA GLY A 99 14.45 -0.79 20.20
C GLY A 99 15.39 -0.96 21.39
N GLY A 100 16.69 -0.70 21.19
CA GLY A 100 17.68 -0.88 22.25
C GLY A 100 17.60 0.19 23.34
N LEU A 101 17.23 1.42 22.99
CA LEU A 101 16.98 2.48 23.97
C LEU A 101 15.78 2.15 24.87
N ARG A 102 14.70 1.58 24.32
CA ARG A 102 13.50 1.20 25.10
C ARG A 102 13.76 0.13 26.14
N GLU A 103 14.75 -0.73 25.90
CA GLU A 103 15.15 -1.79 26.83
C GLU A 103 16.21 -1.32 27.85
N PHE A 104 16.74 -0.11 27.68
CA PHE A 104 17.86 0.36 28.49
C PHE A 104 17.39 0.87 29.88
N PRO A 105 17.99 0.41 30.98
CA PRO A 105 17.64 0.89 32.32
C PRO A 105 17.82 2.41 32.47
N GLY A 106 16.75 3.09 32.89
CA GLY A 106 16.73 4.54 33.05
C GLY A 106 16.27 5.32 31.82
N VAL A 107 15.91 4.64 30.73
CA VAL A 107 15.09 5.21 29.66
C VAL A 107 13.63 4.95 29.98
N LEU A 108 12.84 6.02 30.16
CA LEU A 108 11.41 5.90 30.44
C LEU A 108 10.59 5.73 29.16
N TYR A 109 11.02 6.42 28.09
CA TYR A 109 10.53 6.18 26.74
C TYR A 109 11.58 6.61 25.71
N ALA A 110 11.52 5.98 24.55
CA ALA A 110 12.18 6.44 23.33
C ALA A 110 11.16 6.32 22.20
N GLU A 111 11.09 7.33 21.35
CA GLU A 111 10.15 7.42 20.24
C GLU A 111 10.81 8.11 19.03
N PRO A 112 10.31 7.88 17.80
CA PRO A 112 10.76 8.64 16.64
C PRO A 112 10.55 10.15 16.87
N ASN A 113 11.43 11.00 16.34
CA ASN A 113 11.16 12.43 16.27
C ASN A 113 10.05 12.68 15.24
N GLN A 114 8.80 12.58 15.70
CA GLN A 114 7.62 12.57 14.83
C GLN A 114 7.43 13.94 14.16
N VAL A 115 7.02 13.90 12.90
CA VAL A 115 6.61 15.08 12.16
C VAL A 115 5.12 15.31 12.44
N PHE A 116 4.81 16.44 13.06
CA PHE A 116 3.43 16.89 13.23
C PHE A 116 3.14 18.01 12.24
N HIS A 117 2.09 17.82 11.45
CA HIS A 117 1.57 18.86 10.58
C HIS A 117 0.50 19.65 11.32
N LEU A 118 0.46 20.97 11.11
CA LEU A 118 -0.75 21.73 11.42
C LEU A 118 -1.89 21.05 10.66
N SER A 119 -3.07 20.92 11.27
CA SER A 119 -4.21 20.25 10.64
C SER A 119 -4.70 21.07 9.45
N ASP A 120 -4.02 20.93 8.32
CA ASP A 120 -4.48 21.37 7.03
C ASP A 120 -5.49 20.30 6.61
N LYS A 121 -6.74 20.45 7.09
CA LYS A 121 -7.89 19.64 6.65
C LYS A 121 -8.16 19.74 5.14
N ASP A 122 -7.31 20.45 4.41
CA ASP A 122 -7.52 20.93 3.06
C ASP A 122 -6.22 20.81 2.22
N GLU A 123 -5.38 19.78 2.39
CA GLU A 123 -4.46 19.44 1.28
C GLU A 123 -5.31 18.85 0.15
N PRO A 124 -5.55 19.57 -0.96
CA PRO A 124 -6.43 19.08 -2.00
C PRO A 124 -5.82 17.82 -2.61
N GLY A 125 -6.60 16.74 -2.65
CA GLY A 125 -6.14 15.45 -3.16
C GLY A 125 -5.53 14.53 -2.10
N ARG A 126 -5.34 14.93 -0.83
CA ARG A 126 -4.94 13.99 0.23
C ARG A 126 -6.18 13.40 0.93
N PRO A 127 -6.39 12.07 0.88
CA PRO A 127 -7.50 11.43 1.58
C PRO A 127 -7.17 11.23 3.08
N ASN A 128 -8.21 11.21 3.93
CA ASN A 128 -8.07 11.02 5.39
C ASN A 128 -7.64 9.59 5.81
N ASP A 129 -7.72 8.64 4.89
CA ASP A 129 -7.41 7.21 4.96
C ASP A 129 -6.09 6.84 4.24
N LEU A 130 -5.28 7.84 3.84
CA LEU A 130 -3.94 7.60 3.31
C LEU A 130 -2.94 7.23 4.43
N HIS A 131 -2.67 5.94 4.56
CA HIS A 131 -1.64 5.41 5.45
C HIS A 131 -0.22 5.46 4.85
N LEU A 132 0.81 5.63 5.70
CA LEU A 132 2.22 5.60 5.29
C LEU A 132 2.65 4.25 4.66
N LYS A 133 1.93 3.16 4.98
CA LYS A 133 2.12 1.84 4.36
C LYS A 133 1.76 1.82 2.87
N LEU A 134 0.94 2.75 2.40
CA LEU A 134 0.59 2.91 0.99
C LEU A 134 1.67 3.70 0.24
N TRP A 135 2.94 3.33 0.46
CA TRP A 135 4.11 4.03 -0.07
C TRP A 135 4.06 4.17 -1.60
N ALA A 136 3.47 3.19 -2.30
CA ALA A 136 3.35 3.24 -3.76
C ALA A 136 2.43 4.37 -4.26
N LEU A 137 1.51 4.88 -3.40
CA LEU A 137 0.66 6.03 -3.69
C LEU A 137 1.34 7.35 -3.32
N ASN A 138 2.09 7.35 -2.23
CA ASN A 138 2.85 8.51 -1.74
C ASN A 138 4.01 8.06 -0.84
N ASN A 139 5.25 8.22 -1.32
CA ASN A 139 6.44 7.74 -0.63
C ASN A 139 7.22 8.88 0.02
N THR A 140 6.96 9.16 1.30
CA THR A 140 7.66 10.24 2.02
C THR A 140 9.15 9.96 2.26
N ALA A 141 9.56 8.67 2.31
CA ALA A 141 10.95 8.27 2.52
C ALA A 141 11.78 8.36 1.23
N ASN A 142 11.16 8.14 0.07
CA ASN A 142 11.77 8.30 -1.25
C ASN A 142 10.76 8.89 -2.24
N PRO A 143 10.60 10.23 -2.27
CA PRO A 143 9.53 10.93 -3.01
C PRO A 143 9.54 10.79 -4.54
N SER A 144 10.47 10.04 -5.12
CA SER A 144 10.49 9.75 -6.57
C SER A 144 10.21 8.27 -6.87
N ALA A 145 9.83 7.49 -5.86
CA ALA A 145 9.56 6.07 -5.95
C ALA A 145 8.12 5.76 -5.52
N ASP A 146 7.18 6.38 -6.21
CA ASP A 146 5.73 6.17 -6.13
C ASP A 146 5.08 6.52 -7.48
N ILE A 147 3.74 6.57 -7.53
CA ILE A 147 2.97 6.88 -8.74
C ILE A 147 2.46 8.33 -8.80
N ASP A 148 2.93 9.22 -7.91
CA ASP A 148 2.46 10.60 -7.77
C ASP A 148 0.92 10.69 -7.56
N ALA A 149 0.35 9.85 -6.69
CA ALA A 149 -1.11 9.75 -6.54
C ALA A 149 -1.73 11.04 -5.97
N LEU A 150 -1.06 11.72 -5.02
CA LEU A 150 -1.53 12.99 -4.45
C LEU A 150 -1.64 14.08 -5.51
N GLU A 151 -0.70 14.11 -6.46
CA GLU A 151 -0.69 15.02 -7.60
C GLU A 151 -1.83 14.69 -8.55
N ALA A 152 -2.04 13.40 -8.86
CA ALA A 152 -3.12 12.95 -9.73
C ALA A 152 -4.51 13.26 -9.14
N TRP A 153 -4.69 13.07 -7.83
CA TRP A 153 -5.95 13.32 -7.11
C TRP A 153 -6.36 14.79 -7.04
N LYS A 154 -5.42 15.72 -7.27
CA LYS A 154 -5.74 17.15 -7.51
C LYS A 154 -6.48 17.36 -8.84
N VAL A 155 -6.37 16.42 -9.79
CA VAL A 155 -7.05 16.47 -11.09
C VAL A 155 -8.32 15.61 -11.08
N THR A 156 -8.23 14.37 -10.61
CA THR A 156 -9.38 13.45 -10.51
C THR A 156 -9.11 12.35 -9.48
N THR A 157 -10.14 11.97 -8.73
CA THR A 157 -10.13 10.83 -7.80
C THR A 157 -10.91 9.64 -8.35
N GLY A 158 -11.19 9.64 -9.65
CA GLY A 158 -12.05 8.66 -10.32
C GLY A 158 -13.51 9.12 -10.39
N SER A 159 -14.39 8.23 -10.87
CA SER A 159 -15.81 8.51 -11.01
C SER A 159 -16.63 7.22 -10.98
N ARG A 160 -17.77 7.28 -10.28
CA ARG A 160 -18.80 6.22 -10.34
C ARG A 160 -19.50 6.14 -11.69
N ASN A 161 -19.29 7.09 -12.60
CA ASN A 161 -19.76 7.02 -13.98
C ASN A 161 -18.63 6.69 -14.97
N GLY A 162 -17.46 6.30 -14.44
CA GLY A 162 -16.29 5.93 -15.23
C GLY A 162 -16.41 4.57 -15.91
N PRO A 163 -15.31 4.11 -16.54
CA PRO A 163 -15.24 2.79 -17.14
C PRO A 163 -15.51 1.69 -16.12
N LEU A 164 -16.14 0.61 -16.56
CA LEU A 164 -16.28 -0.60 -15.76
C LEU A 164 -14.97 -1.40 -15.80
N ILE A 165 -14.39 -1.64 -14.62
CA ILE A 165 -13.13 -2.36 -14.46
C ILE A 165 -13.44 -3.77 -13.99
N ALA A 166 -13.19 -4.79 -14.80
CA ALA A 166 -13.34 -6.18 -14.39
C ALA A 166 -12.09 -6.68 -13.67
N VAL A 167 -12.23 -7.16 -12.44
CA VAL A 167 -11.15 -7.83 -11.70
C VAL A 167 -11.38 -9.33 -11.85
N ILE A 168 -10.59 -9.95 -12.73
CA ILE A 168 -10.70 -11.37 -13.09
C ILE A 168 -9.73 -12.15 -12.20
N ASP A 169 -10.21 -12.61 -11.05
CA ASP A 169 -9.36 -13.07 -9.93
C ASP A 169 -10.07 -14.11 -9.02
N SER A 170 -9.78 -14.16 -7.72
CA SER A 170 -10.42 -15.03 -6.72
C SER A 170 -11.78 -14.53 -6.22
N GLY A 171 -12.27 -13.41 -6.77
CA GLY A 171 -13.48 -12.73 -6.34
C GLY A 171 -13.18 -11.39 -5.66
N ALA A 172 -14.19 -10.81 -5.00
CA ALA A 172 -13.99 -9.70 -4.07
C ALA A 172 -14.96 -9.84 -2.89
N ASP A 173 -14.54 -9.47 -1.69
CA ASP A 173 -15.47 -9.24 -0.59
C ASP A 173 -16.25 -7.94 -0.86
N TYR A 174 -17.36 -8.07 -1.59
CA TYR A 174 -18.23 -6.95 -1.94
C TYR A 174 -18.97 -6.35 -0.74
N ARG A 175 -18.83 -6.93 0.46
CA ARG A 175 -19.36 -6.39 1.72
C ARG A 175 -18.31 -5.65 2.52
N HIS A 176 -17.05 -5.66 2.08
CA HIS A 176 -15.99 -4.92 2.75
C HIS A 176 -16.37 -3.43 2.79
N PRO A 177 -16.36 -2.79 3.97
CA PRO A 177 -16.92 -1.44 4.13
C PRO A 177 -16.19 -0.42 3.25
N ASP A 178 -14.90 -0.66 3.02
CA ASP A 178 -14.03 0.14 2.17
C ASP A 178 -14.09 -0.19 0.66
N LEU A 179 -14.90 -1.18 0.25
CA LEU A 179 -15.06 -1.57 -1.17
C LEU A 179 -16.50 -1.45 -1.65
N GLN A 180 -17.48 -1.75 -0.79
CA GLN A 180 -18.88 -1.98 -1.17
C GLN A 180 -19.47 -0.88 -2.04
N ALA A 181 -19.06 0.39 -1.83
CA ALA A 181 -19.58 1.50 -2.62
C ALA A 181 -19.06 1.47 -4.06
N ASN A 182 -17.82 1.01 -4.28
CA ASN A 182 -17.16 0.95 -5.59
C ASN A 182 -17.42 -0.36 -6.35
N ILE A 183 -18.08 -1.35 -5.74
CA ILE A 183 -18.55 -2.55 -6.46
C ILE A 183 -19.71 -2.17 -7.38
N ALA A 184 -19.57 -2.50 -8.65
CA ALA A 184 -20.62 -2.34 -9.64
C ALA A 184 -21.73 -3.36 -9.37
N VAL A 185 -22.97 -2.87 -9.33
CA VAL A 185 -24.16 -3.72 -9.19
C VAL A 185 -24.79 -4.01 -10.55
N ASN A 186 -25.42 -5.18 -10.67
CA ASN A 186 -26.28 -5.51 -11.79
C ASN A 186 -27.71 -5.00 -11.54
N GLU A 187 -28.04 -3.82 -12.07
CA GLU A 187 -29.41 -3.26 -11.96
C GLU A 187 -30.47 -4.07 -12.73
N GLY A 188 -30.04 -5.00 -13.60
CA GLY A 188 -30.92 -5.96 -14.26
C GLY A 188 -31.37 -7.12 -13.37
N GLU A 189 -30.71 -7.32 -12.23
CA GLU A 189 -30.99 -8.42 -11.30
C GLU A 189 -31.79 -7.97 -10.07
N ILE A 190 -32.67 -8.85 -9.59
CA ILE A 190 -33.35 -8.74 -8.30
C ILE A 190 -32.59 -9.64 -7.33
N PRO A 191 -31.85 -9.11 -6.34
CA PRO A 191 -30.99 -9.93 -5.49
C PRO A 191 -31.75 -11.03 -4.73
N GLY A 192 -31.40 -12.29 -4.99
CA GLY A 192 -31.79 -13.44 -4.19
C GLY A 192 -33.20 -13.95 -4.48
N ASP A 193 -33.75 -13.66 -5.67
CA ASP A 193 -35.02 -14.23 -6.10
C ASP A 193 -34.86 -15.58 -6.83
N GLY A 194 -33.61 -15.99 -7.12
CA GLY A 194 -33.28 -17.27 -7.76
C GLY A 194 -33.57 -17.28 -9.25
N ILE A 195 -33.72 -16.11 -9.88
CA ILE A 195 -34.04 -15.94 -11.30
C ILE A 195 -32.87 -15.21 -11.98
N ASP A 196 -32.61 -15.58 -13.23
CA ASP A 196 -31.77 -14.80 -14.16
C ASP A 196 -32.69 -13.76 -14.80
N ASN A 197 -32.76 -12.58 -14.17
CA ASN A 197 -33.74 -11.54 -14.48
C ASN A 197 -33.38 -10.77 -15.74
N ASP A 198 -32.07 -10.59 -16.00
CA ASP A 198 -31.57 -9.92 -17.18
C ASP A 198 -31.33 -10.86 -18.38
N GLY A 199 -31.41 -12.18 -18.15
CA GLY A 199 -31.28 -13.22 -19.17
C GLY A 199 -29.85 -13.41 -19.66
N ASN A 200 -28.84 -13.03 -18.86
CA ASN A 200 -27.43 -13.11 -19.23
C ASN A 200 -26.82 -14.52 -19.06
N GLY A 201 -27.59 -15.47 -18.51
CA GLY A 201 -27.18 -16.85 -18.29
C GLY A 201 -26.59 -17.13 -16.90
N VAL A 202 -26.59 -16.14 -16.00
CA VAL A 202 -26.13 -16.26 -14.62
C VAL A 202 -27.22 -15.79 -13.66
N VAL A 203 -27.75 -16.72 -12.88
CA VAL A 203 -28.76 -16.42 -11.85
C VAL A 203 -28.15 -15.58 -10.72
N ASP A 204 -28.86 -14.52 -10.30
CA ASP A 204 -28.55 -13.68 -9.14
C ASP A 204 -27.13 -13.05 -9.16
N ASP A 205 -26.59 -12.68 -10.33
CA ASP A 205 -25.24 -12.12 -10.50
C ASP A 205 -25.12 -10.63 -10.10
N TYR A 206 -25.81 -10.24 -9.03
CA TYR A 206 -25.99 -8.85 -8.62
C TYR A 206 -24.68 -8.11 -8.33
N TYR A 207 -23.67 -8.78 -7.78
CA TYR A 207 -22.35 -8.21 -7.50
C TYR A 207 -21.25 -8.68 -8.44
N GLY A 208 -21.58 -9.50 -9.44
CA GLY A 208 -20.65 -10.13 -10.36
C GLY A 208 -20.82 -11.64 -10.43
N PHE A 209 -19.80 -12.34 -10.93
CA PHE A 209 -19.92 -13.75 -11.30
C PHE A 209 -18.78 -14.61 -10.78
N ASN A 210 -19.12 -15.77 -10.22
CA ASN A 210 -18.19 -16.87 -9.98
C ASN A 210 -18.22 -17.83 -11.17
N ALA A 211 -17.30 -17.58 -12.10
CA ALA A 211 -17.11 -18.36 -13.31
C ALA A 211 -16.52 -19.75 -13.06
N PHE A 212 -15.88 -19.97 -11.90
CA PHE A 212 -15.38 -21.28 -11.53
C PHE A 212 -16.52 -22.24 -11.16
N GLU A 213 -17.44 -21.80 -10.29
CA GLU A 213 -18.56 -22.61 -9.80
C GLU A 213 -19.86 -22.39 -10.60
N VAL A 214 -19.87 -21.39 -11.48
CA VAL A 214 -21.01 -21.00 -12.33
C VAL A 214 -22.19 -20.51 -11.47
N THR A 215 -21.93 -19.54 -10.60
CA THR A 215 -22.92 -18.93 -9.68
C THR A 215 -22.80 -17.39 -9.68
N GLY A 216 -23.89 -16.68 -9.38
CA GLY A 216 -23.92 -15.21 -9.25
C GLY A 216 -23.23 -14.63 -8.01
N ASP A 217 -22.42 -15.42 -7.28
CA ASP A 217 -21.77 -14.98 -6.05
C ASP A 217 -20.24 -14.95 -6.20
N PRO A 218 -19.63 -13.78 -6.48
CA PRO A 218 -18.19 -13.63 -6.64
C PRO A 218 -17.46 -13.42 -5.30
N MET A 219 -18.05 -13.81 -4.17
CA MET A 219 -17.42 -13.66 -2.85
C MET A 219 -16.02 -14.30 -2.82
N ASP A 220 -15.07 -13.53 -2.30
CA ASP A 220 -13.68 -13.95 -2.22
C ASP A 220 -13.43 -14.83 -0.99
N GLY A 221 -13.09 -16.09 -1.20
CA GLY A 221 -12.70 -17.02 -0.15
C GLY A 221 -11.18 -17.16 0.02
N MET A 222 -10.38 -16.41 -0.76
CA MET A 222 -8.91 -16.52 -0.80
C MET A 222 -8.21 -15.21 -0.40
N GLY A 223 -8.82 -14.06 -0.69
CA GLY A 223 -8.37 -12.72 -0.31
C GLY A 223 -7.54 -11.98 -1.37
N HIS A 224 -7.05 -12.69 -2.39
CA HIS A 224 -6.19 -12.11 -3.42
C HIS A 224 -6.95 -11.08 -4.28
N GLY A 225 -8.13 -11.43 -4.78
CA GLY A 225 -8.94 -10.53 -5.59
C GLY A 225 -9.49 -9.34 -4.81
N THR A 226 -9.80 -9.52 -3.52
CA THR A 226 -10.17 -8.40 -2.62
C THR A 226 -9.01 -7.41 -2.47
N HIS A 227 -7.79 -7.90 -2.27
CA HIS A 227 -6.59 -7.05 -2.19
C HIS A 227 -6.32 -6.29 -3.50
N VAL A 228 -6.42 -6.97 -4.64
CA VAL A 228 -6.30 -6.34 -5.97
C VAL A 228 -7.37 -5.26 -6.16
N THR A 229 -8.62 -5.57 -5.77
CA THR A 229 -9.75 -4.63 -5.86
C THR A 229 -9.53 -3.40 -4.99
N GLY A 230 -9.04 -3.55 -3.75
CA GLY A 230 -8.72 -2.42 -2.88
C GLY A 230 -7.60 -1.54 -3.41
N THR A 231 -6.57 -2.13 -4.02
CA THR A 231 -5.50 -1.35 -4.67
C THR A 231 -6.05 -0.47 -5.79
N ILE A 232 -6.99 -0.99 -6.58
CA ILE A 232 -7.63 -0.25 -7.67
C ILE A 232 -8.61 0.79 -7.15
N ALA A 233 -9.45 0.42 -6.17
CA ALA A 233 -10.68 1.13 -5.86
C ALA A 233 -11.19 0.97 -4.41
N ALA A 234 -10.33 0.92 -3.39
CA ALA A 234 -10.77 1.22 -2.04
C ALA A 234 -11.30 2.67 -1.96
N VAL A 235 -12.36 2.89 -1.17
CA VAL A 235 -13.15 4.12 -1.18
C VAL A 235 -12.38 5.23 -0.47
N GLY A 236 -11.75 6.11 -1.23
CA GLY A 236 -11.00 7.20 -0.64
C GLY A 236 -11.86 8.24 0.09
N ASN A 237 -11.28 8.78 1.15
CA ASN A 237 -11.79 9.84 2.01
C ASN A 237 -13.07 9.48 2.78
N ASN A 238 -13.13 8.26 3.29
CA ASN A 238 -14.25 7.71 4.06
C ASN A 238 -13.94 7.46 5.56
N ASP A 239 -12.74 7.83 6.04
CA ASP A 239 -12.24 7.55 7.41
C ASP A 239 -12.12 6.05 7.75
N GLU A 240 -12.13 5.15 6.77
CA GLU A 240 -12.09 3.70 6.95
C GLU A 240 -10.94 3.07 6.15
N GLY A 241 -10.38 1.98 6.67
CA GLY A 241 -9.50 1.11 5.88
C GLY A 241 -8.31 1.81 5.21
N MET A 242 -8.31 1.85 3.89
CA MET A 242 -7.24 2.34 3.02
C MET A 242 -7.83 3.04 1.79
N VAL A 243 -6.99 3.73 1.02
CA VAL A 243 -7.41 4.34 -0.25
C VAL A 243 -6.89 3.59 -1.47
N GLY A 244 -7.74 3.40 -2.49
CA GLY A 244 -7.34 2.89 -3.80
C GLY A 244 -6.87 4.00 -4.73
N VAL A 245 -6.24 3.64 -5.86
CA VAL A 245 -5.87 4.61 -6.90
C VAL A 245 -7.09 5.44 -7.35
N ASN A 246 -8.27 4.82 -7.42
CA ASN A 246 -9.54 5.49 -7.69
C ASN A 246 -10.41 5.48 -6.43
N TRP A 247 -10.66 6.65 -5.84
CA TRP A 247 -11.54 6.75 -4.67
C TRP A 247 -12.99 6.41 -5.03
N GLN A 248 -13.38 6.75 -6.26
CA GLN A 248 -14.67 6.43 -6.85
C GLN A 248 -14.46 5.65 -8.13
N ALA A 249 -15.02 4.44 -8.19
CA ALA A 249 -14.92 3.59 -9.37
C ALA A 249 -16.14 2.68 -9.51
N ARG A 250 -16.14 1.91 -10.59
CA ARG A 250 -17.04 0.78 -10.81
C ARG A 250 -16.20 -0.46 -11.08
N VAL A 251 -16.12 -1.34 -10.09
CA VAL A 251 -15.40 -2.61 -10.20
C VAL A 251 -16.38 -3.75 -10.36
N LEU A 252 -16.16 -4.62 -11.35
CA LEU A 252 -16.87 -5.87 -11.54
C LEU A 252 -15.99 -7.04 -11.06
N PRO A 253 -16.27 -7.62 -9.88
CA PRO A 253 -15.65 -8.87 -9.45
C PRO A 253 -16.02 -10.02 -10.40
N VAL A 254 -15.01 -10.72 -10.93
CA VAL A 254 -15.17 -11.95 -11.71
C VAL A 254 -14.28 -13.01 -11.12
N LYS A 255 -14.88 -13.94 -10.37
CA LYS A 255 -14.18 -15.01 -9.67
C LYS A 255 -13.92 -16.18 -10.62
N ILE A 256 -12.67 -16.38 -11.00
CA ILE A 256 -12.21 -17.52 -11.83
C ILE A 256 -11.43 -18.56 -11.03
N PHE A 257 -11.00 -18.24 -9.81
CA PHE A 257 -10.31 -19.18 -8.92
C PHE A 257 -11.26 -19.79 -7.90
N HIS A 258 -11.09 -21.10 -7.66
CA HIS A 258 -11.57 -21.74 -6.44
C HIS A 258 -10.79 -21.19 -5.22
N ASP A 259 -11.41 -21.21 -4.03
CA ASP A 259 -10.80 -20.84 -2.74
C ASP A 259 -9.52 -21.60 -2.35
N ARG A 260 -9.11 -22.61 -3.13
CA ARG A 260 -7.83 -23.33 -2.96
C ARG A 260 -6.73 -22.82 -3.90
N GLY A 261 -6.99 -21.72 -4.62
CA GLY A 261 -6.03 -21.06 -5.50
C GLY A 261 -5.79 -21.76 -6.83
N LEU A 262 -6.76 -22.55 -7.31
CA LEU A 262 -6.70 -23.16 -8.65
C LEU A 262 -7.79 -22.60 -9.56
N THR A 263 -7.48 -22.53 -10.84
CA THR A 263 -8.42 -22.15 -11.91
C THR A 263 -8.27 -23.12 -13.09
N THR A 264 -9.16 -23.02 -14.06
CA THR A 264 -9.16 -23.84 -15.28
C THR A 264 -9.41 -22.96 -16.50
N THR A 265 -9.01 -23.44 -17.68
CA THR A 265 -9.23 -22.73 -18.95
C THR A 265 -10.69 -22.34 -19.16
N ASP A 266 -11.63 -23.24 -18.84
CA ASP A 266 -13.07 -22.97 -19.02
C ASP A 266 -13.59 -21.90 -18.05
N ALA A 267 -13.09 -21.84 -16.81
CA ALA A 267 -13.43 -20.78 -15.86
C ALA A 267 -12.90 -19.41 -16.34
N ILE A 268 -11.67 -19.37 -16.85
CA ILE A 268 -11.08 -18.15 -17.44
C ILE A 268 -11.90 -17.67 -18.63
N LEU A 269 -12.26 -18.57 -19.56
CA LEU A 269 -13.05 -18.21 -20.75
C LEU A 269 -14.44 -17.69 -20.37
N ARG A 270 -15.13 -18.35 -19.42
CA ARG A 270 -16.41 -17.88 -18.89
C ARG A 270 -16.28 -16.50 -18.25
N GLY A 271 -15.23 -16.27 -17.45
CA GLY A 271 -14.99 -14.99 -16.80
C GLY A 271 -14.72 -13.85 -17.78
N LEU A 272 -13.88 -14.08 -18.79
CA LEU A 272 -13.60 -13.10 -19.84
C LEU A 272 -14.85 -12.77 -20.66
N GLN A 273 -15.62 -13.79 -21.05
CA GLN A 273 -16.86 -13.59 -21.79
C GLN A 273 -17.88 -12.80 -20.97
N TYR A 274 -18.08 -13.17 -19.71
CA TYR A 274 -18.99 -12.46 -18.80
C TYR A 274 -18.57 -10.99 -18.63
N ALA A 275 -17.28 -10.72 -18.37
CA ALA A 275 -16.78 -9.35 -18.26
C ALA A 275 -17.02 -8.53 -19.53
N LYS A 276 -16.86 -9.16 -20.71
CA LYS A 276 -17.14 -8.54 -22.01
C LYS A 276 -18.62 -8.20 -22.17
N ASP A 277 -19.51 -9.15 -21.86
CA ASP A 277 -20.95 -8.98 -22.02
C ASP A 277 -21.52 -7.94 -21.03
N ARG A 278 -20.93 -7.84 -19.83
CA ARG A 278 -21.20 -6.77 -18.86
C ARG A 278 -20.65 -5.40 -19.27
N GLY A 279 -19.90 -5.33 -20.37
CA GLY A 279 -19.38 -4.08 -20.94
C GLY A 279 -18.17 -3.52 -20.22
N ALA A 280 -17.35 -4.37 -19.57
CA ALA A 280 -16.09 -3.91 -19.00
C ALA A 280 -15.15 -3.43 -20.10
N THR A 281 -14.51 -2.28 -19.90
CA THR A 281 -13.58 -1.69 -20.88
C THR A 281 -12.13 -1.79 -20.43
N ILE A 282 -11.90 -2.22 -19.19
CA ILE A 282 -10.59 -2.49 -18.60
C ILE A 282 -10.70 -3.82 -17.85
N THR A 283 -9.69 -4.70 -17.96
CA THR A 283 -9.59 -5.87 -17.10
C THR A 283 -8.26 -5.91 -16.35
N SER A 284 -8.31 -6.33 -15.09
CA SER A 284 -7.14 -6.63 -14.26
C SER A 284 -6.98 -8.14 -14.15
N ASN A 285 -5.79 -8.64 -14.49
CA ASN A 285 -5.47 -10.07 -14.58
C ASN A 285 -4.19 -10.35 -13.79
N SER A 286 -4.32 -10.47 -12.47
CA SER A 286 -3.21 -10.74 -11.54
C SER A 286 -2.93 -12.24 -11.40
N TRP A 287 -2.86 -12.94 -12.52
CA TRP A 287 -2.63 -14.37 -12.61
C TRP A 287 -1.82 -14.68 -13.87
N GLY A 288 -1.18 -15.84 -13.90
CA GLY A 288 -0.51 -16.29 -15.11
C GLY A 288 0.16 -17.66 -14.98
N GLY A 289 0.70 -18.13 -16.10
CA GLY A 289 1.40 -19.41 -16.17
C GLY A 289 2.19 -19.57 -17.46
N PRO A 290 3.07 -20.58 -17.54
CA PRO A 290 4.03 -20.71 -18.64
C PRO A 290 3.43 -21.23 -19.95
N SER A 291 2.18 -21.71 -19.93
CA SER A 291 1.59 -22.44 -21.04
C SER A 291 0.71 -21.53 -21.90
N PHE A 292 1.01 -21.44 -23.20
CA PHE A 292 0.15 -20.77 -24.17
C PHE A 292 -1.16 -21.54 -24.34
N SER A 293 -2.29 -20.83 -24.27
CA SER A 293 -3.61 -21.33 -24.64
C SER A 293 -4.16 -20.52 -25.80
N GLN A 294 -4.47 -21.17 -26.92
CA GLN A 294 -5.08 -20.52 -28.08
C GLN A 294 -6.47 -19.96 -27.76
N ALA A 295 -7.27 -20.71 -27.00
CA ALA A 295 -8.62 -20.26 -26.65
C ALA A 295 -8.61 -19.00 -25.78
N ILE A 296 -7.70 -18.93 -24.79
CA ILE A 296 -7.57 -17.74 -23.93
C ILE A 296 -7.00 -16.57 -24.75
N HIS A 297 -6.02 -16.81 -25.61
CA HIS A 297 -5.49 -15.80 -26.54
C HIS A 297 -6.63 -15.19 -27.38
N ASP A 298 -7.44 -16.02 -28.02
CA ASP A 298 -8.53 -15.58 -28.89
C ASP A 298 -9.61 -14.81 -28.11
N ALA A 299 -9.87 -15.21 -26.86
CA ALA A 299 -10.77 -14.48 -25.97
C ALA A 299 -10.25 -13.07 -25.62
N PHE A 300 -8.97 -12.92 -25.30
CA PHE A 300 -8.36 -11.59 -25.10
C PHE A 300 -8.33 -10.76 -26.39
N GLN A 301 -8.13 -11.39 -27.54
CA GLN A 301 -8.12 -10.70 -28.83
C GLN A 301 -9.53 -10.19 -29.22
N ASP A 302 -10.57 -10.96 -28.94
CA ASP A 302 -11.96 -10.63 -29.25
C ASP A 302 -12.62 -9.70 -28.21
N PHE A 303 -12.00 -9.51 -27.04
CA PHE A 303 -12.51 -8.62 -26.01
C PHE A 303 -11.97 -7.19 -26.23
N PRO A 304 -12.81 -6.21 -26.64
CA PRO A 304 -12.40 -4.83 -26.89
C PRO A 304 -12.19 -4.03 -25.59
N ALA A 305 -11.43 -4.57 -24.65
CA ALA A 305 -11.00 -3.93 -23.41
C ALA A 305 -9.47 -3.73 -23.40
N LEU A 306 -9.00 -2.82 -22.55
CA LEU A 306 -7.60 -2.75 -22.18
C LEU A 306 -7.32 -3.79 -21.09
N HIS A 307 -6.42 -4.73 -21.35
CA HIS A 307 -6.11 -5.81 -20.44
C HIS A 307 -4.79 -5.54 -19.74
N ILE A 308 -4.82 -5.42 -18.43
CA ILE A 308 -3.62 -5.29 -17.59
C ILE A 308 -3.28 -6.68 -17.07
N ALA A 309 -2.09 -7.19 -17.39
CA ALA A 309 -1.65 -8.53 -17.06
C ALA A 309 -0.34 -8.49 -16.27
N ALA A 310 -0.28 -9.20 -15.14
CA ALA A 310 0.94 -9.26 -14.35
C ALA A 310 2.04 -10.07 -15.07
N ALA A 311 3.28 -9.54 -15.12
CA ALA A 311 4.42 -10.19 -15.78
C ALA A 311 4.81 -11.57 -15.18
N GLY A 312 4.47 -11.81 -13.91
CA GLY A 312 4.76 -13.04 -13.18
C GLY A 312 5.82 -12.88 -12.09
N ASN A 313 5.88 -13.83 -11.16
CA ASN A 313 6.61 -13.72 -9.88
C ASN A 313 7.90 -14.56 -9.82
N ASP A 314 8.34 -15.11 -10.96
CA ASP A 314 9.41 -16.10 -11.05
C ASP A 314 10.82 -15.50 -11.22
N SER A 315 10.95 -14.17 -11.31
CA SER A 315 12.22 -13.48 -11.61
C SER A 315 12.92 -13.98 -12.89
N LYS A 316 12.14 -14.32 -13.92
CA LYS A 316 12.63 -14.82 -15.22
C LYS A 316 12.55 -13.75 -16.30
N ASN A 317 13.44 -13.85 -17.29
CA ASN A 317 13.33 -13.09 -18.54
C ASN A 317 12.18 -13.66 -19.39
N THR A 318 11.10 -12.90 -19.53
CA THR A 318 9.87 -13.27 -20.24
C THR A 318 10.04 -13.34 -21.76
N ASP A 319 11.06 -12.71 -22.34
CA ASP A 319 11.43 -12.89 -23.76
C ASP A 319 11.93 -14.31 -24.04
N LYS A 320 12.43 -15.01 -23.01
CA LYS A 320 12.95 -16.39 -23.10
C LYS A 320 12.03 -17.42 -22.48
N HIS A 321 11.29 -17.02 -21.45
CA HIS A 321 10.40 -17.88 -20.67
C HIS A 321 9.05 -17.17 -20.54
N ALA A 322 8.23 -17.29 -21.58
CA ALA A 322 6.94 -16.62 -21.65
C ALA A 322 6.04 -16.98 -20.45
N SER A 323 5.27 -15.98 -20.01
CA SER A 323 4.22 -16.07 -19.00
C SER A 323 2.93 -15.51 -19.61
N TYR A 324 1.87 -16.31 -19.63
CA TYR A 324 0.58 -15.91 -20.19
C TYR A 324 -0.41 -15.62 -19.06
N PRO A 325 -1.23 -14.55 -19.17
CA PRO A 325 -1.53 -13.82 -20.40
C PRO A 325 -0.55 -12.70 -20.79
N ALA A 326 0.39 -12.30 -19.93
CA ALA A 326 1.27 -11.15 -20.15
C ALA A 326 2.09 -11.18 -21.46
N ASN A 327 2.47 -12.36 -21.95
CA ASN A 327 3.23 -12.53 -23.19
C ASN A 327 2.37 -12.75 -24.44
N TYR A 328 1.05 -12.66 -24.36
CA TYR A 328 0.24 -12.61 -25.58
C TYR A 328 0.58 -11.33 -26.34
N ASN A 329 1.03 -11.48 -27.59
CA ASN A 329 1.41 -10.37 -28.45
C ASN A 329 0.17 -9.72 -29.07
N LEU A 330 -0.66 -9.12 -28.21
CA LEU A 330 -1.89 -8.44 -28.59
C LEU A 330 -1.79 -6.95 -28.27
N PRO A 331 -2.29 -6.06 -29.15
CA PRO A 331 -2.14 -4.62 -28.98
C PRO A 331 -2.96 -4.05 -27.81
N ASN A 332 -3.87 -4.83 -27.24
CA ASN A 332 -4.74 -4.44 -26.14
C ASN A 332 -4.28 -5.01 -24.77
N ILE A 333 -3.07 -5.57 -24.68
CA ILE A 333 -2.47 -6.03 -23.42
C ILE A 333 -1.33 -5.09 -23.00
N ILE A 334 -1.33 -4.72 -21.71
CA ILE A 334 -0.21 -4.06 -21.03
C ILE A 334 0.33 -5.04 -19.98
N SER A 335 1.65 -5.23 -20.00
CA SER A 335 2.40 -6.19 -19.16
C SER A 335 3.59 -5.54 -18.48
#